data_AF-A0A2G9TC56-F1
#
_entry.id   AF-A0A2G9TC56-F1
#
_cell.length_a   1.000
_cell.length_b   1.000
_cell.length_c   1.000
_cell.angle_alpha   90.00
_cell.angle_beta   90.00
_cell.angle_gamma   90.00
#
_symmetry.space_group_name_H-M   'P 1'
#
loop_
_entity.id
_entity.type
_entity.pdbx_description
1 polymer ?
#
loop_
_entity_poly.entity_id
_entity_poly.type
_entity_poly.pdbx_seq_one_letter_code
_entity_poly.pdbx_strand_id
1 'polypeptide(L)'
;MNECTKMSTKGKEEKQIQGDFASGDQSRNIHLYRMHEGGTWVVDQRALNGHSGSVEDVHWSPTEEGLLASCSVDGTIKLWDVRSSPADACVCTVEKVP
;
A
#
# COMPACT_ATOMS: atom_id res chain seq x y z
N MET A 1 -12.25 36.16 23.74
CA MET A 1 -11.64 36.95 22.66
C MET A 1 -10.15 36.91 22.87
N ASN A 2 -9.49 36.05 22.13
CA ASN A 2 -8.05 35.93 22.06
C ASN A 2 -7.77 35.32 20.69
N GLU A 3 -7.63 36.21 19.72
CA GLU A 3 -7.20 35.91 18.36
C GLU A 3 -5.84 35.22 18.42
N CYS A 4 -5.76 34.00 17.87
CA CYS A 4 -4.48 33.36 17.61
C CYS A 4 -3.92 33.97 16.31
N THR A 5 -2.91 34.82 16.46
CA THR A 5 -2.20 35.51 15.39
C THR A 5 -1.71 34.53 14.34
N LYS A 6 -2.15 34.73 13.09
CA LYS A 6 -1.66 34.00 11.91
C LYS A 6 -0.14 34.23 11.76
N MET A 7 0.66 33.19 11.89
CA MET A 7 2.01 33.20 11.33
C MET A 7 1.92 32.81 9.86
N SER A 8 2.03 33.81 9.00
CA SER A 8 2.22 33.64 7.56
C SER A 8 3.70 33.30 7.32
N THR A 9 4.00 32.03 7.06
CA THR A 9 5.28 31.61 6.50
C THR A 9 5.20 31.70 4.98
N LYS A 10 6.01 32.60 4.43
CA LYS A 10 6.18 32.84 3.00
C LYS A 10 6.76 31.59 2.33
N GLY A 11 6.02 31.03 1.36
CA GLY A 11 6.47 30.15 0.28
C GLY A 11 7.69 29.27 0.55
N LYS A 12 7.50 28.16 1.27
CA LYS A 12 8.18 26.92 0.90
C LYS A 12 7.08 26.07 0.29
N GLU A 13 7.21 25.74 -0.98
CA GLU A 13 6.43 24.68 -1.59
C GLU A 13 6.80 23.42 -0.83
N GLU A 14 6.02 23.09 0.21
CA GLU A 14 6.09 21.79 0.85
C GLU A 14 5.78 20.81 -0.28
N LYS A 15 6.82 20.15 -0.80
CA LYS A 15 6.62 19.06 -1.76
C LYS A 15 5.69 18.08 -1.08
N GLN A 16 4.43 18.10 -1.49
CA GLN A 16 3.45 17.10 -1.12
C GLN A 16 4.06 15.77 -1.60
N ILE A 17 4.58 14.99 -0.67
CA ILE A 17 5.10 13.65 -0.95
C ILE A 17 3.89 12.78 -1.28
N GLN A 18 3.55 12.73 -2.56
CA GLN A 18 2.63 11.74 -3.11
C GLN A 18 3.25 10.37 -2.81
N GLY A 19 2.53 9.54 -2.07
CA GLY A 19 3.01 8.22 -1.66
C GLY A 19 1.88 7.22 -1.64
N ASP A 20 2.23 5.98 -1.97
CA ASP A 20 1.34 4.85 -1.85
C ASP A 20 1.55 4.17 -0.49
N PHE A 21 0.45 3.73 0.12
CA PHE A 21 0.46 2.96 1.36
C PHE A 21 -0.26 1.64 1.14
N ALA A 22 0.16 0.58 1.84
CA ALA A 22 -0.44 -0.74 1.73
C ALA A 22 -0.71 -1.31 3.13
N SER A 23 -1.79 -2.07 3.26
CA SER A 23 -2.10 -2.82 4.48
C SER A 23 -2.66 -4.20 4.14
N GLY A 24 -2.31 -5.22 4.93
CA GLY A 24 -2.94 -6.54 4.88
C GLY A 24 -4.11 -6.64 5.87
N ASP A 25 -5.05 -7.56 5.61
CA ASP A 25 -6.14 -7.88 6.54
C ASP A 25 -6.26 -9.38 6.86
N GLN A 26 -7.07 -9.70 7.88
CA GLN A 26 -7.36 -11.09 8.29
C GLN A 26 -8.23 -11.86 7.29
N SER A 27 -8.81 -11.17 6.30
CA SER A 27 -9.69 -11.72 5.27
C SER A 27 -8.96 -12.06 3.97
N ARG A 28 -7.62 -12.08 3.99
CA ARG A 28 -6.69 -12.40 2.88
C ARG A 28 -6.41 -11.27 1.91
N ASN A 29 -6.95 -10.08 2.16
CA ASN A 29 -6.83 -8.98 1.21
C ASN A 29 -5.66 -8.07 1.58
N ILE A 30 -5.12 -7.43 0.56
CA ILE A 30 -4.17 -6.33 0.71
C ILE A 30 -4.80 -5.08 0.10
N HIS A 31 -5.00 -4.05 0.92
CA HIS A 31 -5.59 -2.77 0.53
C HIS A 31 -4.48 -1.81 0.13
N LEU A 32 -4.66 -1.13 -1.00
CA LEU A 32 -3.76 -0.08 -1.47
C LEU A 32 -4.43 1.28 -1.28
N TYR A 33 -3.67 2.22 -0.77
CA TYR A 33 -4.10 3.58 -0.49
C TYR A 33 -3.24 4.51 -1.32
N ARG A 34 -3.88 5.27 -2.21
CA ARG A 34 -3.22 6.32 -2.98
C ARG A 34 -3.58 7.68 -2.42
N MET A 35 -2.57 8.51 -2.23
CA MET A 35 -2.77 9.90 -1.86
C MET A 35 -3.18 10.70 -3.10
N HIS A 36 -4.36 11.32 -3.06
CA HIS A 36 -4.81 12.28 -4.06
C HIS A 36 -4.35 13.70 -3.71
N GLU A 37 -4.34 14.56 -4.73
CA GLU A 37 -4.07 16.00 -4.57
C GLU A 37 -4.97 16.60 -3.47
N GLY A 38 -4.38 17.45 -2.61
CA GLY A 38 -5.09 18.07 -1.50
C GLY A 38 -5.12 17.25 -0.20
N GLY A 39 -4.34 16.17 -0.10
CA GLY A 39 -4.12 15.47 1.17
C GLY A 39 -5.16 14.41 1.52
N THR A 40 -6.00 14.04 0.55
CA THR A 40 -7.02 13.00 0.75
C THR A 40 -6.46 11.63 0.38
N TRP A 41 -6.81 10.61 1.17
CA TRP A 41 -6.43 9.23 0.89
C TRP A 41 -7.63 8.49 0.31
N VAL A 42 -7.43 7.83 -0.82
CA VAL A 42 -8.44 6.97 -1.45
C VAL A 42 -7.93 5.55 -1.45
N VAL A 43 -8.79 4.62 -1.03
CA VAL A 43 -8.52 3.18 -1.11
C VAL A 43 -8.87 2.72 -2.52
N ASP A 44 -7.99 1.93 -3.12
CA ASP A 44 -8.31 1.28 -4.40
C ASP A 44 -9.58 0.42 -4.23
N GLN A 45 -10.47 0.46 -5.22
CA GLN A 45 -11.77 -0.21 -5.14
C GLN A 45 -11.62 -1.74 -5.10
N ARG A 46 -10.48 -2.26 -5.54
CA ARG A 46 -10.20 -3.69 -5.60
C ARG A 46 -8.91 -3.98 -4.86
N ALA A 47 -9.04 -4.62 -3.71
CA ALA A 47 -7.91 -5.13 -2.96
C ALA A 47 -7.19 -6.24 -3.75
N LEU A 48 -5.91 -6.42 -3.46
CA LEU A 48 -5.15 -7.56 -3.98
C LEU A 48 -5.61 -8.81 -3.24
N ASN A 49 -6.07 -9.80 -3.99
CA ASN A 49 -6.59 -11.05 -3.46
C ASN A 49 -5.82 -12.23 -4.06
N GLY A 50 -5.40 -13.17 -3.23
CA GLY A 50 -4.65 -14.34 -3.71
C GLY A 50 -4.04 -15.19 -2.60
N HIS A 51 -3.88 -14.64 -1.41
CA HIS A 51 -3.68 -15.44 -0.21
C HIS A 51 -4.94 -16.24 0.13
N SER A 52 -4.74 -17.39 0.77
CA SER A 52 -5.82 -18.24 1.30
C SER A 52 -5.98 -18.13 2.81
N GLY A 53 -5.08 -17.41 3.49
CA GLY A 53 -5.15 -17.06 4.91
C GLY A 53 -4.89 -15.56 5.20
N SER A 54 -4.96 -15.21 6.48
CA SER A 54 -4.63 -13.86 6.99
C SER A 54 -3.27 -13.38 6.48
N VAL A 55 -3.20 -12.10 6.08
CA VAL A 55 -1.94 -11.45 5.68
C VAL A 55 -1.30 -10.86 6.93
N GLU A 56 -0.11 -11.34 7.27
CA GLU A 56 0.55 -10.99 8.53
C GLU A 56 1.56 -9.85 8.37
N ASP A 57 2.13 -9.69 7.18
CA ASP A 57 3.07 -8.62 6.87
C ASP A 57 3.02 -8.23 5.40
N VAL A 58 3.37 -6.98 5.11
CA VAL A 58 3.44 -6.37 3.78
C VAL A 58 4.59 -5.38 3.70
N HIS A 59 5.41 -5.51 2.66
CA HIS A 59 6.58 -4.66 2.49
C HIS A 59 6.76 -4.23 1.04
N TRP A 60 6.86 -2.93 0.80
CA TRP A 60 7.20 -2.38 -0.51
C TRP A 60 8.65 -2.69 -0.86
N SER A 61 8.92 -2.92 -2.16
CA SER A 61 10.28 -3.03 -2.64
C SER A 61 10.98 -1.67 -2.53
N PRO A 62 12.18 -1.60 -1.95
CA PRO A 62 12.95 -0.35 -1.88
C PRO A 62 13.60 0.02 -3.22
N THR A 63 13.66 -0.91 -4.18
CA THR A 63 14.35 -0.73 -5.46
C THR A 63 13.41 -0.75 -6.67
N GLU A 64 12.28 -1.46 -6.58
CA GLU A 64 11.34 -1.62 -7.68
C GLU A 64 10.02 -0.92 -7.36
N GLU A 65 9.76 0.19 -8.04
CA GLU A 65 8.54 0.98 -7.83
C GLU A 65 7.29 0.15 -8.16
N GLY A 66 6.32 0.17 -7.24
CA GLY A 66 5.06 -0.55 -7.39
C GLY A 66 5.16 -2.06 -7.13
N LEU A 67 6.33 -2.58 -6.77
CA LEU A 67 6.46 -3.97 -6.34
C LEU A 67 6.29 -4.07 -4.82
N LEU A 68 5.46 -5.01 -4.37
CA LEU A 68 5.19 -5.28 -2.96
C LEU A 68 5.33 -6.78 -2.67
N ALA A 69 5.85 -7.13 -1.50
CA ALA A 69 5.87 -8.48 -0.97
C ALA A 69 4.86 -8.60 0.19
N SER A 70 4.25 -9.78 0.33
CA SER A 70 3.39 -10.11 1.47
C SER A 70 3.65 -11.52 1.97
N CYS A 71 3.41 -11.75 3.26
CA CYS A 71 3.41 -13.10 3.85
C CYS A 71 2.08 -13.41 4.54
N SER A 72 1.72 -14.68 4.57
CA SER A 72 0.44 -15.13 5.13
C SER A 72 0.58 -16.40 5.95
N VAL A 73 -0.36 -16.61 6.86
CA VAL A 73 -0.55 -17.88 7.58
C VAL A 73 -0.85 -19.06 6.66
N ASP A 74 -1.17 -18.82 5.38
CA ASP A 74 -1.30 -19.89 4.38
C ASP A 74 0.03 -20.57 4.01
N GLY A 75 1.15 -20.09 4.56
CA GLY A 75 2.48 -20.66 4.34
C GLY A 75 3.13 -20.20 3.04
N THR A 76 2.59 -19.17 2.39
CA THR A 76 3.15 -18.58 1.17
C THR A 76 3.63 -17.15 1.36
N ILE A 77 4.60 -16.77 0.53
CA ILE A 77 5.00 -15.37 0.31
C ILE A 77 4.61 -15.03 -1.12
N LYS A 78 4.01 -13.87 -1.34
CA LYS A 78 3.60 -13.44 -2.68
C LYS A 78 4.24 -12.11 -3.03
N LEU A 79 4.59 -11.95 -4.31
CA LEU A 79 5.02 -10.68 -4.89
C LEU A 79 3.90 -10.10 -5.75
N TRP A 80 3.71 -8.80 -5.64
CA TRP A 80 2.61 -8.07 -6.23
C TRP A 80 3.13 -6.88 -7.03
N ASP A 81 2.77 -6.81 -8.31
CA ASP A 81 2.93 -5.60 -9.12
C ASP A 81 1.63 -4.78 -9.07
N VAL A 82 1.62 -3.71 -8.30
CA VAL A 82 0.43 -2.88 -8.06
C VAL A 82 0.05 -1.98 -9.23
N ARG A 83 0.88 -1.96 -10.28
CA ARG A 83 0.60 -1.26 -11.55
C ARG A 83 -0.29 -2.10 -12.45
N SER A 84 -0.36 -3.41 -12.18
CA SER A 84 -1.20 -4.36 -12.91
C SER A 84 -2.64 -4.35 -12.39
N SER A 85 -3.54 -4.96 -13.15
CA SER A 85 -4.90 -5.20 -12.68
C SER A 85 -4.86 -6.09 -11.42
N PRO A 86 -5.77 -5.94 -10.44
CA PRO A 86 -5.76 -6.79 -9.23
C PRO A 86 -5.79 -8.30 -9.52
N ALA A 87 -6.37 -8.71 -10.64
CA ALA A 87 -6.42 -10.12 -11.05
C ALA A 87 -5.07 -10.67 -11.52
N ASP A 88 -4.19 -9.80 -12.03
CA ASP A 88 -2.88 -10.14 -12.58
C ASP A 88 -1.73 -9.62 -11.69
N ALA A 89 -2.06 -8.96 -10.58
CA ALA A 89 -1.08 -8.31 -9.72
C ALA A 89 -0.12 -9.29 -9.07
N CYS A 90 -0.55 -10.53 -8.78
CA CYS A 90 0.34 -11.53 -8.20
C CYS A 90 1.30 -12.09 -9.26
N VAL A 91 2.55 -11.63 -9.22
CA VAL A 91 3.58 -12.00 -10.21
C VAL A 91 4.43 -13.19 -9.78
N CYS A 92 4.43 -13.52 -8.49
CA CYS A 92 5.16 -14.66 -7.96
C CYS A 92 4.51 -15.19 -6.68
N THR A 93 4.50 -16.52 -6.51
CA THR A 93 4.17 -17.19 -5.26
C THR A 93 5.34 -18.08 -4.87
N VAL A 94 5.86 -17.86 -3.67
CA VAL A 94 6.87 -18.69 -3.03
C VAL A 94 6.17 -19.54 -1.99
N GLU A 95 6.27 -20.85 -2.14
CA GLU A 95 5.64 -21.83 -1.25
C GLU A 95 6.70 -22.49 -0.37
N LYS A 96 6.27 -22.96 0.81
CA LYS A 96 7.12 -23.78 1.66
C LYS A 96 7.50 -25.06 0.92
N VAL A 97 8.80 -25.34 0.83
CA VAL A 97 9.29 -26.61 0.28
C VAL A 97 8.84 -27.75 1.21
N PRO A 98 8.34 -28.88 0.66
CA PRO A 98 7.86 -30.03 1.44
C PRO A 98 8.85 -30.55 2.48
#